data_AF-A0A0D3HIZ0-F1
#
_entry.id   AF-A0A0D3HIZ0-F1
#
_cell.length_a   1.000
_cell.length_b   1.000
_cell.length_c   1.000
_cell.angle_alpha   90.00
_cell.angle_beta   90.00
_cell.angle_gamma   90.00
#
_symmetry.space_group_name_H-M   'P 1'
#
loop_
_entity.id
_entity.type
_entity.pdbx_description
1 polymer ?
#
loop_
_entity_poly.entity_id
_entity_poly.type
_entity_poly.pdbx_seq_one_letter_code
_entity_poly.pdbx_strand_id
1 'polypeptide(L)'
;MATAPPGTVYMKDSDGLSVLLVVAKLGHADVVKQLIGICHDAVELRDSHGETFLHSAVREKRSSIVSLAIKKHKQVGGLLDAQDGDGNTPLHIAVVGGAPGIPDF
;
A
#
# COMPACT_ATOMS: atom_id res chain seq x y z
N MET A 1 14.47 -14.94 -14.01
CA MET A 1 14.07 -13.57 -13.64
C MET A 1 12.68 -13.34 -14.23
N ALA A 2 11.62 -13.51 -13.44
CA ALA A 2 10.25 -13.44 -13.94
C ALA A 2 9.83 -11.96 -14.07
N THR A 3 9.97 -11.38 -15.26
CA THR A 3 9.30 -10.11 -15.59
C THR A 3 7.82 -10.42 -15.77
N ALA A 4 7.06 -10.33 -14.67
CA ALA A 4 5.62 -10.48 -14.72
C ALA A 4 5.04 -9.43 -15.70
N PRO A 5 4.15 -9.82 -16.63
CA PRO A 5 3.65 -8.91 -17.65
C PRO A 5 2.86 -7.77 -16.99
N PRO A 6 2.89 -6.55 -17.55
CA PRO A 6 2.30 -5.36 -16.94
C PRO A 6 0.80 -5.51 -16.60
N GLY A 7 0.07 -6.40 -17.28
CA GLY A 7 -1.32 -6.71 -16.97
C GLY A 7 -1.56 -7.45 -15.64
N THR A 8 -0.56 -8.20 -15.13
CA THR A 8 -0.71 -8.97 -13.87
C THR A 8 -0.77 -8.08 -12.64
N VAL A 9 -0.19 -6.88 -12.71
CA VAL A 9 -0.23 -5.90 -11.60
C VAL A 9 -1.67 -5.46 -11.31
N TYR A 10 -2.52 -5.44 -12.34
CA TYR A 10 -3.93 -5.06 -12.25
C TYR A 10 -4.87 -6.24 -11.97
N MET A 11 -4.36 -7.47 -12.07
CA MET A 11 -5.15 -8.66 -11.71
C MET A 11 -5.36 -8.69 -10.20
N LYS A 12 -6.60 -8.97 -9.81
CA LYS A 12 -7.00 -9.16 -8.42
C LYS A 12 -7.18 -10.64 -8.15
N ASP A 13 -6.70 -11.09 -7.00
CA ASP A 13 -7.02 -12.42 -6.48
C ASP A 13 -8.50 -12.47 -6.02
N SER A 14 -8.96 -13.62 -5.58
CA SER A 14 -10.29 -13.89 -5.03
C SER A 14 -10.72 -12.93 -3.91
N ASP A 15 -9.79 -12.39 -3.13
CA ASP A 15 -10.04 -11.36 -2.10
C ASP A 15 -10.11 -9.92 -2.66
N GLY A 16 -9.95 -9.74 -3.97
CA GLY A 16 -9.84 -8.42 -4.59
C GLY A 16 -8.45 -7.80 -4.50
N LEU A 17 -7.45 -8.53 -3.99
CA LEU A 17 -6.09 -8.04 -3.77
C LEU A 17 -5.28 -8.05 -5.07
N SER A 18 -4.78 -6.89 -5.48
CA SER A 18 -3.78 -6.81 -6.55
C SER A 18 -2.39 -7.21 -6.06
N VAL A 19 -1.49 -7.55 -6.99
CA VAL A 19 -0.09 -7.92 -6.67
C VAL A 19 0.57 -6.88 -5.75
N LEU A 20 0.35 -5.57 -5.99
CA LEU A 20 0.90 -4.50 -5.16
C LEU A 20 0.39 -4.56 -3.71
N LEU A 21 -0.89 -4.83 -3.50
CA LEU A 21 -1.48 -4.93 -2.17
C LEU A 21 -0.95 -6.15 -1.43
N VAL A 22 -0.81 -7.29 -2.11
CA VAL A 22 -0.26 -8.51 -1.53
C VAL A 22 1.17 -8.29 -1.05
N VAL A 23 2.06 -7.75 -1.92
CA VAL A 23 3.46 -7.51 -1.52
C VAL A 23 3.57 -6.43 -0.44
N ALA A 24 2.64 -5.48 -0.40
CA ALA A 24 2.58 -4.48 0.65
C ALA A 24 2.17 -5.07 2.00
N LYS A 25 1.14 -5.93 2.00
CA LYS A 25 0.70 -6.69 3.17
C LYS A 25 1.84 -7.56 3.74
N LEU A 26 2.60 -8.21 2.86
CA LEU A 26 3.75 -9.04 3.21
C LEU A 26 4.98 -8.24 3.69
N GLY A 27 5.04 -6.93 3.44
CA GLY A 27 6.18 -6.09 3.87
C GLY A 27 7.36 -6.06 2.91
N HIS A 28 7.19 -6.50 1.66
CA HIS A 28 8.27 -6.55 0.67
C HIS A 28 8.53 -5.17 0.03
N ALA A 29 9.14 -4.27 0.78
CA ALA A 29 9.37 -2.88 0.38
C ALA A 29 10.16 -2.72 -0.94
N ASP A 30 11.15 -3.58 -1.20
CA ASP A 30 11.91 -3.54 -2.46
C ASP A 30 11.04 -3.90 -3.67
N VAL A 31 10.14 -4.88 -3.52
CA VAL A 31 9.22 -5.28 -4.58
C VAL A 31 8.19 -4.19 -4.83
N VAL A 32 7.65 -3.58 -3.76
CA VAL A 32 6.79 -2.39 -3.86
C VAL A 32 7.48 -1.28 -4.63
N LYS A 33 8.75 -0.99 -4.30
CA LYS A 33 9.53 0.05 -4.99
C LYS A 33 9.71 -0.23 -6.47
N GLN A 34 9.97 -1.49 -6.85
CA GLN A 34 10.10 -1.89 -8.25
C GLN A 34 8.75 -1.79 -8.98
N LEU A 35 7.66 -2.29 -8.39
CA LEU A 35 6.33 -2.24 -8.99
C LEU A 35 5.88 -0.80 -9.25
N ILE A 36 6.04 0.11 -8.27
CA ILE A 36 5.68 1.53 -8.43
C ILE A 36 6.54 2.19 -9.53
N GLY A 37 7.79 1.75 -9.70
CA GLY A 37 8.67 2.24 -10.76
C GLY A 37 8.29 1.76 -12.17
N ILE A 38 7.67 0.58 -12.28
CA ILE A 38 7.25 0.00 -13.56
C ILE A 38 5.82 0.45 -13.93
N CYS A 39 4.93 0.45 -12.94
CA CYS A 39 3.51 0.79 -13.07
C CYS A 39 3.15 1.82 -12.00
N HIS A 40 3.28 3.10 -12.34
CA HIS A 40 3.00 4.20 -11.42
C HIS A 40 1.52 4.17 -10.99
N ASP A 41 0.60 3.93 -11.93
CA ASP A 41 -0.85 3.92 -11.68
C ASP A 41 -1.31 2.78 -10.75
N ALA A 42 -0.47 1.76 -10.52
CA ALA A 42 -0.81 0.64 -9.66
C ALA A 42 -1.00 1.05 -8.19
N VAL A 43 -0.45 2.20 -7.77
CA VAL A 43 -0.61 2.73 -6.41
C VAL A 43 -2.06 3.05 -6.06
N GLU A 44 -2.88 3.38 -7.06
CA GLU A 44 -4.30 3.72 -6.88
C GLU A 44 -5.20 2.49 -6.77
N LEU A 45 -4.65 1.29 -6.95
CA LEU A 45 -5.40 0.05 -6.82
C LEU A 45 -5.90 -0.14 -5.39
N ARG A 46 -7.14 -0.58 -5.31
CA ARG A 46 -7.88 -0.82 -4.07
C ARG A 46 -8.38 -2.25 -4.03
N ASP A 47 -8.41 -2.84 -2.85
CA ASP A 47 -9.05 -4.14 -2.66
C ASP A 47 -10.58 -4.05 -2.62
N SER A 48 -11.22 -5.15 -2.21
CA SER A 48 -12.66 -5.26 -2.03
C SER A 48 -13.21 -4.39 -0.88
N HIS A 49 -12.37 -4.00 0.08
CA HIS A 49 -12.67 -3.09 1.19
C HIS A 49 -12.38 -1.62 0.84
N GLY A 50 -11.93 -1.34 -0.39
CA GLY A 50 -11.52 0.01 -0.78
C GLY A 50 -10.14 0.39 -0.24
N GLU A 51 -9.44 -0.53 0.43
CA GLU A 51 -8.13 -0.29 1.02
C GLU A 51 -7.05 -0.22 -0.06
N THR A 52 -6.15 0.75 0.06
CA THR A 52 -4.96 0.84 -0.77
C THR A 52 -3.81 0.02 -0.18
N PHE A 53 -2.71 -0.13 -0.93
CA PHE A 53 -1.51 -0.81 -0.41
C PHE A 53 -0.99 -0.18 0.89
N LEU A 54 -1.25 1.13 1.11
CA LEU A 54 -0.79 1.85 2.30
C LEU A 54 -1.64 1.52 3.54
N HIS A 55 -2.96 1.37 3.38
CA HIS A 55 -3.84 0.86 4.44
C HIS A 55 -3.37 -0.53 4.89
N SER A 56 -3.15 -1.44 3.93
CA SER A 56 -2.64 -2.78 4.21
C SER A 56 -1.26 -2.76 4.89
N ALA A 57 -0.34 -1.91 4.41
CA ALA A 57 0.99 -1.77 5.03
C ALA A 57 0.92 -1.27 6.47
N VAL A 58 0.04 -0.29 6.76
CA VAL A 58 -0.14 0.23 8.12
C VAL A 58 -0.78 -0.82 9.03
N ARG A 59 -1.85 -1.49 8.57
CA ARG A 59 -2.54 -2.55 9.32
C ARG A 59 -1.59 -3.67 9.73
N GLU A 60 -0.71 -4.06 8.82
CA GLU A 60 0.31 -5.09 9.05
C GLU A 60 1.61 -4.56 9.68
N LYS A 61 1.63 -3.29 10.13
CA LYS A 61 2.77 -2.63 10.78
C LYS A 61 4.07 -2.67 9.97
N ARG A 62 3.96 -2.54 8.64
CA ARG A 62 5.08 -2.55 7.69
C ARG A 62 5.72 -1.17 7.58
N SER A 63 6.42 -0.76 8.64
CA SER A 63 7.06 0.57 8.74
C SER A 63 7.94 0.91 7.55
N SER A 64 8.68 -0.07 7.00
CA SER A 64 9.55 0.14 5.82
C SER A 64 8.79 0.62 4.59
N ILE A 65 7.56 0.13 4.39
CA ILE A 65 6.70 0.52 3.26
C ILE A 65 6.09 1.89 3.52
N VAL A 66 5.65 2.15 4.75
CA VAL A 66 5.13 3.46 5.15
C VAL A 66 6.22 4.53 4.96
N SER A 67 7.44 4.28 5.45
CA SER A 67 8.58 5.17 5.23
C SER A 67 8.92 5.34 3.75
N LEU A 68 8.81 4.29 2.94
CA LEU A 68 9.03 4.38 1.49
C LEU A 68 7.97 5.25 0.82
N ALA A 69 6.70 5.10 1.20
CA ALA A 69 5.61 5.90 0.69
C ALA A 69 5.73 7.37 1.08
N ILE A 70 6.12 7.67 2.32
CA ILE A 70 6.40 9.04 2.78
C ILE A 70 7.57 9.65 1.99
N LYS A 71 8.68 8.93 1.86
CA LYS A 71 9.85 9.39 1.07
C LYS A 71 9.51 9.60 -0.40
N LYS A 72 8.57 8.81 -0.94
CA LYS A 72 8.12 8.88 -2.32
C LYS A 72 6.75 9.54 -2.46
N HIS A 73 6.34 10.40 -1.51
CA HIS A 73 4.99 10.97 -1.46
C HIS A 73 4.48 11.53 -2.80
N LYS A 74 5.35 12.19 -3.57
CA LYS A 74 5.05 12.73 -4.91
C LYS A 74 4.69 11.66 -5.95
N GLN A 75 5.23 10.45 -5.83
CA GLN A 75 4.90 9.29 -6.66
C GLN A 75 3.66 8.56 -6.14
N VAL A 76 3.35 8.63 -4.85
CA VAL A 76 2.19 7.90 -4.29
C VAL A 76 0.90 8.71 -4.33
N GLY A 77 0.88 9.88 -4.97
CA GLY A 77 -0.36 10.55 -5.40
C GLY A 77 -1.39 10.79 -4.29
N GLY A 78 -0.98 11.30 -3.13
CA GLY A 78 -1.92 11.59 -2.04
C GLY A 78 -2.53 10.36 -1.37
N LEU A 79 -1.95 9.16 -1.55
CA LEU A 79 -2.44 7.94 -0.89
C LEU A 79 -2.50 8.02 0.65
N LEU A 80 -1.77 8.97 1.26
CA LEU A 80 -1.84 9.23 2.70
C LEU A 80 -3.23 9.71 3.13
N ASP A 81 -3.96 10.36 2.22
CA ASP A 81 -5.31 10.88 2.44
C ASP A 81 -6.39 10.01 1.75
N ALA A 82 -5.99 8.93 1.07
CA ALA A 82 -6.94 8.01 0.47
C ALA A 82 -7.79 7.38 1.58
N GLN A 83 -9.10 7.39 1.42
CA GLN A 83 -10.03 6.73 2.34
C GLN A 83 -10.36 5.32 1.85
N ASP A 84 -10.45 4.37 2.77
CA ASP A 84 -11.04 3.05 2.54
C ASP A 84 -12.57 3.12 2.45
N GLY A 85 -13.23 1.96 2.36
CA GLY A 85 -14.68 1.84 2.30
C GLY A 85 -15.41 2.33 3.55
N ASP A 86 -14.73 2.42 4.68
CA ASP A 86 -15.24 2.91 5.97
C ASP A 86 -14.94 4.42 6.18
N GLY A 87 -14.26 5.06 5.22
CA GLY A 87 -13.84 6.45 5.32
C GLY A 87 -12.54 6.67 6.10
N ASN A 88 -11.86 5.60 6.51
CA ASN A 88 -10.60 5.67 7.23
C ASN A 88 -9.45 5.92 6.27
N THR A 89 -8.52 6.77 6.67
CA THR A 89 -7.22 6.91 5.98
C THR A 89 -6.20 5.94 6.58
N PRO A 90 -5.05 5.70 5.92
CA PRO A 90 -3.98 4.90 6.50
C PRO A 90 -3.57 5.42 7.89
N LEU A 91 -3.60 6.73 8.12
CA LEU A 91 -3.34 7.31 9.43
C LEU A 91 -4.43 6.98 10.47
N HIS A 92 -5.71 6.96 10.09
CA HIS A 92 -6.76 6.49 10.98
C HIS A 92 -6.50 5.03 11.41
N ILE A 93 -6.14 4.16 10.46
CA ILE A 93 -5.78 2.76 10.76
C ILE A 93 -4.53 2.68 11.65
N ALA A 94 -3.53 3.55 11.48
CA ALA A 94 -2.33 3.55 12.31
C ALA A 94 -2.65 3.82 13.79
N VAL A 95 -3.58 4.74 14.04
CA VAL A 95 -4.04 5.10 15.38
C VAL A 95 -4.91 4.00 15.98
N VAL A 96 -5.85 3.45 15.19
CA VAL A 96 -6.75 2.37 15.64
C VAL A 96 -5.99 1.06 15.91
N GLY A 97 -4.99 0.76 15.07
CA GLY A 97 -4.15 -0.44 15.18
C GLY A 97 -2.98 -0.30 16.17
N GLY A 98 -2.77 0.88 16.75
CA GLY A 98 -1.59 1.19 17.56
C GLY A 98 -1.79 2.28 18.62
N ALA A 99 -2.00 1.87 19.86
CA ALA A 99 -1.44 2.56 21.02
C ALA A 99 0.11 2.38 21.06
N PRO A 100 0.80 3.13 21.92
CA PRO A 100 1.82 4.13 21.62
C PRO A 100 3.12 3.55 21.05
N GLY A 101 3.48 3.88 19.81
CA GLY A 101 4.74 3.43 19.22
C GLY A 101 5.03 3.90 17.81
N ILE A 102 4.29 4.90 17.31
CA ILE A 102 4.73 5.63 16.13
C ILE A 102 5.86 6.54 16.62
N PRO A 103 7.12 6.37 16.19
CA PRO A 103 8.14 7.39 16.46
C PRO A 103 7.68 8.67 15.77
N ASP A 104 7.65 9.75 16.54
CA ASP A 104 7.38 11.11 16.07
C ASP A 104 8.09 11.39 14.74
N PHE A 105 7.33 11.97 13.81
CA PHE A 105 7.69 12.26 12.42
C PHE A 105 8.91 13.19 12.28
#